data_AF-B7X1S1-F1
#
_entry.id   AF-B7X1S1-F1
#
_cell.length_a   1.000
_cell.length_b   1.000
_cell.length_c   1.000
_cell.angle_alpha   90.00
_cell.angle_beta   90.00
_cell.angle_gamma   90.00
#
_symmetry.space_group_name_H-M   'P 1'
#
loop_
_entity.id
_entity.type
_entity.pdbx_description
1 polymer ?
#
loop_
_entity_poly.entity_id
_entity_poly.type
_entity_poly.pdbx_seq_one_letter_code
_entity_poly.pdbx_strand_id
1 'polypeptide(L)' 'MKKTDAIQLLGGSVAKAAEAIGINSQAISQWPEVLPPRIADRVQAALWRMSQQPAAVQGTDPTASEVGHE' A
#
# COMPACT_ATOMS: atom_id res chain seq x y z
N MET A 1 -9.28 9.85 4.36
CA MET A 1 -9.80 8.66 3.67
C MET A 1 -10.57 7.80 4.66
N LYS A 2 -11.67 7.14 4.27
CA LYS A 2 -12.40 6.20 5.14
C LYS A 2 -11.82 4.79 5.03
N LYS A 3 -11.81 4.04 6.14
CA LYS A 3 -11.35 2.64 6.19
C LYS A 3 -12.03 1.76 5.15
N THR A 4 -13.36 1.83 5.06
CA THR A 4 -14.15 1.03 4.12
C THR A 4 -13.75 1.28 2.67
N ASP A 5 -13.51 2.54 2.33
CA ASP A 5 -13.10 2.97 1.00
C ASP A 5 -11.72 2.41 0.63
N ALA A 6 -10.77 2.49 1.56
CA ALA A 6 -9.44 1.90 1.40
C ALA A 6 -9.49 0.38 1.16
N ILE A 7 -10.29 -0.35 1.96
CA ILE A 7 -10.46 -1.79 1.82
C ILE A 7 -11.06 -2.13 0.44
N GLN A 8 -12.03 -1.33 -0.01
CA GLN A 8 -12.68 -1.53 -1.29
C GLN A 8 -11.70 -1.35 -2.46
N LEU A 9 -10.90 -0.28 -2.41
CA LEU A 9 -9.86 0.00 -3.42
C LEU A 9 -8.76 -1.05 -3.46
N LEU A 10 -8.37 -1.60 -2.31
CA LEU A 10 -7.32 -2.62 -2.20
C LEU A 10 -7.81 -4.06 -2.49
N GLY A 11 -9.05 -4.21 -2.99
CA GLY A 11 -9.57 -5.48 -3.49
C GLY A 11 -10.83 -6.01 -2.80
N GLY A 12 -11.51 -5.20 -1.97
CA GLY A 12 -12.85 -5.48 -1.43
C GLY A 12 -12.88 -6.18 -0.08
N SER A 13 -11.74 -6.70 0.40
CA SER A 13 -11.67 -7.52 1.62
C SER A 13 -10.45 -7.17 2.46
N VAL A 14 -10.58 -7.31 3.78
CA VAL A 14 -9.50 -7.06 4.75
C VAL A 14 -8.26 -7.92 4.44
N ALA A 15 -8.44 -9.18 4.04
CA ALA A 15 -7.32 -10.06 3.66
C ALA A 15 -6.55 -9.50 2.46
N LYS A 16 -7.24 -9.17 1.36
CA LYS A 16 -6.61 -8.61 0.14
C LYS A 16 -5.94 -7.27 0.41
N ALA A 17 -6.55 -6.43 1.25
CA ALA A 17 -5.94 -5.17 1.67
C ALA A 17 -4.67 -5.39 2.50
N ALA A 18 -4.64 -6.41 3.34
CA ALA A 18 -3.49 -6.77 4.16
C ALA A 18 -2.33 -7.25 3.27
N GLU A 19 -2.64 -8.12 2.30
CA GLU A 19 -1.69 -8.61 1.30
C GLU A 19 -1.13 -7.49 0.43
N ALA A 20 -1.99 -6.58 -0.06
CA ALA A 20 -1.59 -5.45 -0.90
C ALA A 20 -0.62 -4.49 -0.19
N ILE A 21 -0.81 -4.27 1.12
CA ILE A 21 0.03 -3.39 1.92
C ILE A 21 1.25 -4.14 2.50
N GLY A 22 1.18 -5.47 2.61
CA GLY A 22 2.19 -6.29 3.27
C GLY A 22 2.11 -6.20 4.80
N ILE A 23 0.91 -6.18 5.37
CA ILE A 23 0.66 -6.19 6.83
C ILE A 23 -0.23 -7.35 7.24
N ASN A 24 -0.33 -7.58 8.54
CA ASN A 24 -1.29 -8.51 9.09
C ASN A 24 -2.73 -7.95 9.01
N SER A 25 -3.70 -8.80 8.65
CA SER A 25 -5.13 -8.45 8.59
C SER A 25 -5.69 -7.96 9.94
N GLN A 26 -5.11 -8.40 11.07
CA GLN A 26 -5.44 -7.87 12.39
C GLN A 26 -5.14 -6.36 12.50
N ALA A 27 -4.07 -5.89 11.86
CA ALA A 27 -3.71 -4.47 11.87
C ALA A 27 -4.75 -3.62 11.13
N ILE A 28 -5.37 -4.14 10.08
CA ILE A 28 -6.45 -3.47 9.34
C ILE A 28 -7.73 -3.41 10.18
N SER A 29 -8.02 -4.47 10.95
CA SER A 29 -9.14 -4.44 11.89
C SER A 29 -9.01 -3.31 12.90
N GLN A 30 -7.78 -2.98 13.33
CA GLN A 30 -7.48 -1.88 14.25
C GLN A 30 -7.52 -0.48 13.62
N TRP A 31 -7.73 -0.37 12.30
CA TRP A 31 -7.81 0.95 11.68
C TRP A 31 -9.04 1.72 12.17
N PRO A 32 -8.87 3.01 12.52
CA PRO A 32 -9.99 3.90 12.79
C PRO A 32 -10.85 4.10 11.54
N GLU A 33 -12.11 4.51 11.73
CA GLU A 33 -13.03 4.77 10.61
C GLU A 33 -12.47 5.81 9.63
N VAL A 34 -11.90 6.89 10.19
CA VAL A 34 -11.17 7.91 9.44
C VAL A 34 -9.68 7.61 9.55
N LEU A 35 -9.07 7.27 8.42
CA LEU A 35 -7.65 6.92 8.37
C LEU A 35 -6.78 8.16 8.61
N PRO A 36 -5.83 8.10 9.57
CA PRO A 36 -4.84 9.15 9.74
C PRO A 36 -3.91 9.20 8.53
N PRO A 37 -3.24 10.34 8.30
CA PRO A 37 -2.39 10.55 7.11
C PRO A 37 -1.34 9.45 6.92
N ARG A 38 -0.76 8.92 8.01
CA ARG A 38 0.20 7.81 7.94
C ARG A 38 -0.38 6.52 7.37
N ILE A 39 -1.64 6.19 7.64
CA ILE A 39 -2.25 4.97 7.10
C ILE A 39 -2.70 5.22 5.66
N ALA A 40 -3.25 6.41 5.37
CA ALA A 40 -3.63 6.80 4.03
C ALA A 40 -2.44 6.76 3.04
N ASP A 41 -1.27 7.23 3.47
CA ASP A 41 -0.02 7.13 2.71
C ASP A 41 0.32 5.68 2.33
N ARG A 42 0.27 4.75 3.30
CA ARG A 42 0.53 3.32 3.04
C ARG A 42 -0.49 2.70 2.08
N VAL A 43 -1.76 3.10 2.19
CA VAL A 43 -2.82 2.67 1.27
C VAL A 43 -2.51 3.18 -0.14
N GLN A 44 -2.15 4.46 -0.30
CA GLN A 44 -1.76 5.03 -1.59
C GLN A 44 -0.54 4.34 -2.18
N ALA A 45 0.49 4.07 -1.37
CA ALA A 45 1.69 3.34 -1.80
C ALA A 45 1.34 1.92 -2.27
N ALA A 46 0.44 1.21 -1.57
CA ALA A 46 -0.03 -0.10 -1.98
C ALA A 46 -0.83 -0.06 -3.28
N LEU A 47 -1.75 0.90 -3.43
CA LEU A 47 -2.50 1.12 -4.68
C LEU A 47 -1.57 1.44 -5.84
N TRP A 48 -0.58 2.30 -5.63
CA TRP A 48 0.42 2.65 -6.63
C TRP A 48 1.22 1.41 -7.06
N ARG A 49 1.66 0.57 -6.12
CA ARG A 49 2.31 -0.72 -6.45
C ARG A 49 1.38 -1.64 -7.24
N MET A 50 0.11 -1.75 -6.86
CA MET A 50 -0.88 -2.58 -7.58
C MET A 50 -1.11 -2.08 -9.01
N SER A 51 -1.19 -0.77 -9.22
CA SER A 51 -1.34 -0.16 -10.54
C SER A 51 -0.08 -0.26 -11.40
N GLN A 52 1.09 -0.28 -10.77
CA GLN A 52 2.39 -0.45 -11.43
C GLN A 52 2.82 -1.91 -11.61
N GLN A 53 1.97 -2.90 -11.32
CA GLN A 53 2.23 -4.28 -11.68
C GLN A 53 1.59 -4.58 -13.04
N PRO A 54 2.24 -4.28 -14.18
CA PRO A 54 1.95 -5.00 -15.40
C PRO A 54 2.35 -6.45 -15.15
N ALA A 55 1.59 -7.41 -15.68
CA ALA A 55 1.63 -8.83 -15.36
C ALA A 55 2.99 -9.56 -15.54
N ALA A 56 4.10 -8.87 -15.85
CA ALA A 56 5.45 -9.39 -15.78
C ALA A 56 6.47 -8.24 -15.84
N VAL A 57 7.05 -7.83 -14.71
CA VAL A 57 8.47 -7.43 -14.60
C VAL A 57 8.87 -7.42 -13.13
N GLN A 58 9.57 -8.47 -12.71
CA GLN A 58 10.34 -8.46 -11.48
C GLN A 58 11.55 -7.54 -11.67
N GLY A 59 11.81 -6.67 -10.70
CA GLY A 59 13.04 -5.88 -10.60
C GLY A 59 12.87 -4.43 -11.04
N THR A 60 12.57 -3.56 -10.07
CA THR A 60 13.34 -2.34 -9.86
C THR A 60 13.12 -1.91 -8.41
N ASP A 61 14.08 -2.27 -7.55
CA ASP A 61 14.38 -1.47 -6.37
C ASP A 61 14.66 -0.03 -6.83
N PRO A 62 13.91 0.99 -6.39
CA PRO A 62 14.40 2.35 -6.44
C PRO A 62 15.39 2.55 -5.27
N THR A 63 16.49 1.80 -5.28
CA THR A 63 17.73 2.25 -4.64
C THR A 63 18.34 3.29 -5.58
N ALA A 64 17.73 4.47 -5.59
CA ALA A 64 18.20 5.61 -6.35
C ALA A 64 17.99 6.87 -5.51
N SER A 65 18.84 7.02 -4.51
CA SER A 65 19.41 8.27 -3.99
C SER A 65 20.49 7.79 -3.03
N GLU A 66 21.78 7.78 -3.35
CA GLU A 66 22.55 8.88 -3.95
C GLU A 66 23.96 8.35 -4.26
N VAL A 67 24.41 8.48 -5.52
CA VAL A 67 25.81 8.27 -5.93
C VAL A 67 26.37 9.59 -6.50
N GLY A 68 27.35 10.16 -5.80
CA GLY A 68 28.57 10.76 -6.39
C GLY A 68 28.60 12.26 -6.79
N HIS A 69 29.33 13.06 -6.01
CA HIS A 69 30.40 14.03 -6.39
C HIS A 69 30.75 14.82 -5.12
N GLU A 70 31.98 15.00 -4.65
CA GLU A 70 33.25 15.38 -5.28
C GLU A 70 34.46 15.00 -4.40
#